data_AF-A0A432ZQM4-F1
#
_entry.id   AF-A0A432ZQM4-F1
#
_cell.length_a   1.000
_cell.length_b   1.000
_cell.length_c   1.000
_cell.angle_alpha   90.00
_cell.angle_beta   90.00
_cell.angle_gamma   90.00
#
_symmetry.space_group_name_H-M   'P 1'
#
loop_
_entity.id
_entity.type
_entity.pdbx_description
1 polymer ?
#
loop_
_entity_poly.entity_id
_entity_poly.type
_entity_poly.pdbx_seq_one_letter_code
_entity_poly.pdbx_strand_id
1 'polypeptide(L)'
;MNISAVPSVPSYAMSMSDMAQTDNVARPAIQPTEASASKQSSQDATSDQRKNDVAAEKQRNSKALSEQQLKEVEKLEKRDAQVQRHELAHASVGGQHAGSPSYTYEKGPDGQRYRVGGEVMIDVAPIPNDPQATIQKMQVVRRAALAPAEPSGADRAIAAEATLKTAEARAELQQQQRNPDAEETNTQQPTIQSKSLESEGGGDSKEASSDSRKQQVANRYAAAQDTAETSFRASA
;
A
#
# COMPACT_ATOMS: atom_id res chain seq x y z
N MET A 1 22.88 -39.10 39.82
CA MET A 1 21.45 -39.47 39.64
C MET A 1 20.56 -38.39 40.26
N ASN A 2 19.33 -38.26 39.74
CA ASN A 2 18.20 -37.38 40.09
C ASN A 2 18.09 -36.13 39.20
N ILE A 3 17.35 -36.15 38.09
CA ILE A 3 15.89 -36.12 37.84
C ILE A 3 15.17 -34.82 38.24
N SER A 4 14.70 -34.12 37.18
CA SER A 4 13.44 -33.39 36.98
C SER A 4 12.73 -32.70 38.15
N ALA A 5 12.34 -31.43 37.96
CA ALA A 5 10.94 -31.03 37.72
C ALA A 5 10.73 -29.50 37.84
N VAL A 6 9.92 -28.98 36.91
CA VAL A 6 9.31 -27.64 36.85
C VAL A 6 8.25 -27.43 37.96
N PRO A 7 8.05 -26.20 38.45
CA PRO A 7 6.77 -25.75 39.01
C PRO A 7 6.06 -24.81 38.02
N SER A 8 4.98 -25.22 37.35
CA SER A 8 3.57 -25.19 37.80
C SER A 8 3.10 -23.79 38.23
N VAL A 9 2.39 -23.11 37.33
CA VAL A 9 1.66 -21.86 37.59
C VAL A 9 0.31 -22.13 38.23
N PRO A 10 -0.11 -21.40 39.28
CA PRO A 10 -1.50 -21.42 39.73
C PRO A 10 -2.33 -20.41 38.93
N SER A 11 -3.28 -20.93 38.17
CA SER A 11 -4.46 -20.23 37.71
C SER A 11 -5.37 -19.91 38.91
N TYR A 12 -5.68 -18.64 39.15
CA TYR A 12 -6.79 -18.28 40.03
C TYR A 12 -7.65 -17.21 39.35
N ALA A 13 -8.89 -17.59 39.06
CA ALA A 13 -9.97 -16.71 38.63
C ALA A 13 -10.76 -16.23 39.86
N MET A 14 -11.00 -14.92 39.97
CA MET A 14 -11.99 -14.28 40.86
C MET A 14 -12.08 -12.83 40.35
N SER A 15 -13.09 -12.40 39.60
CA SER A 15 -14.53 -12.26 39.88
C SER A 15 -14.85 -11.47 41.15
N MET A 16 -15.11 -10.19 40.90
CA MET A 16 -16.18 -9.33 41.44
C MET A 16 -16.23 -8.98 42.93
N SER A 17 -16.33 -7.66 43.12
CA SER A 17 -17.15 -6.93 44.09
C SER A 17 -16.55 -6.54 45.44
N ASP A 18 -16.74 -5.24 45.71
CA ASP A 18 -16.78 -4.57 47.01
C ASP A 18 -15.51 -4.56 47.88
N MET A 19 -14.98 -3.36 48.11
CA MET A 19 -15.17 -2.67 49.40
C MET A 19 -14.33 -1.38 49.45
N ALA A 20 -15.00 -0.28 49.75
CA ALA A 20 -14.41 0.87 50.42
C ALA A 20 -14.22 0.53 51.91
N GLN A 21 -13.09 0.88 52.52
CA GLN A 21 -13.01 1.31 53.93
C GLN A 21 -11.58 1.82 54.29
N THR A 22 -11.51 3.13 54.57
CA THR A 22 -10.76 3.86 55.63
C THR A 22 -9.28 3.57 55.96
N ASP A 23 -8.47 4.65 56.00
CA ASP A 23 -7.78 5.17 57.20
C ASP A 23 -6.93 6.40 56.79
N ASN A 24 -7.35 7.64 57.03
CA ASN A 24 -7.17 8.47 58.24
C ASN A 24 -5.73 8.58 58.78
N VAL A 25 -4.98 9.61 58.33
CA VAL A 25 -4.04 10.33 59.20
C VAL A 25 -3.78 11.77 58.73
N ALA A 26 -4.11 12.69 59.64
CA ALA A 26 -3.43 13.95 59.98
C ALA A 26 -3.30 15.10 58.96
N ARG A 27 -4.14 16.13 59.18
CA ARG A 27 -3.93 17.55 58.86
C ARG A 27 -2.81 18.17 59.71
N PRO A 28 -2.23 19.30 59.27
CA PRO A 28 -2.56 20.54 59.99
C PRO A 28 -3.09 21.66 59.08
N ALA A 29 -3.78 22.60 59.73
CA ALA A 29 -4.61 23.64 59.17
C ALA A 29 -3.84 24.93 58.81
N ILE A 30 -4.27 25.58 57.72
CA ILE A 30 -4.21 27.03 57.54
C ILE A 30 -5.58 27.49 57.03
N GLN A 31 -6.10 28.57 57.63
CA GLN A 31 -7.43 29.15 57.48
C GLN A 31 -7.50 30.20 56.33
N PRO A 32 -8.69 30.75 56.00
CA PRO A 32 -9.17 30.97 54.63
C PRO A 32 -9.08 32.41 54.13
N THR A 33 -9.19 32.59 52.81
CA THR A 33 -9.66 33.85 52.20
C THR A 33 -10.64 33.56 51.06
N GLU A 34 -11.80 34.20 51.20
CA GLU A 34 -12.98 34.26 50.35
C GLU A 34 -12.77 34.87 48.95
N ALA A 35 -13.82 34.73 48.13
CA ALA A 35 -14.10 35.31 46.81
C ALA A 35 -13.45 34.56 45.63
N SER A 36 -14.17 34.03 44.63
CA SER A 36 -15.37 34.60 44.02
C SER A 36 -16.11 33.54 43.20
N ALA A 37 -17.44 33.58 43.28
CA ALA A 37 -18.34 32.77 42.48
C ALA A 37 -18.53 33.38 41.08
N SER A 38 -18.52 32.54 40.05
CA SER A 38 -19.34 32.76 38.87
C SER A 38 -19.80 31.42 38.30
N LYS A 39 -21.12 31.23 38.40
CA LYS A 39 -21.94 30.14 37.88
C LYS A 39 -21.91 30.07 36.35
N GLN A 40 -22.33 28.89 35.89
CA GLN A 40 -23.35 28.67 34.85
C GLN A 40 -22.87 28.04 33.54
N SER A 41 -22.93 26.70 33.54
CA SER A 41 -23.73 25.90 32.61
C SER A 41 -24.36 26.62 31.41
N SER A 42 -23.94 26.24 30.19
CA SER A 42 -24.81 26.02 29.03
C SER A 42 -23.98 25.78 27.77
N GLN A 43 -23.64 24.53 27.49
CA GLN A 43 -23.20 24.08 26.16
C GLN A 43 -23.78 22.68 25.89
N ASP A 44 -25.10 22.62 25.78
CA ASP A 44 -25.82 21.47 25.24
C ASP A 44 -26.96 21.95 24.34
N ALA A 45 -26.61 22.81 23.36
CA ALA A 45 -27.57 23.45 22.46
C ALA A 45 -27.12 23.41 20.98
N THR A 46 -26.26 22.46 20.60
CA THR A 46 -25.78 22.33 19.21
C THR A 46 -26.04 20.96 18.58
N SER A 47 -26.58 20.00 19.33
CA SER A 47 -26.90 18.66 18.84
C SER A 47 -28.31 18.56 18.23
N ASP A 48 -29.28 19.32 18.76
CA ASP A 48 -30.67 19.30 18.29
C ASP A 48 -30.90 20.11 17.00
N GLN A 49 -30.11 21.17 16.76
CA GLN A 49 -30.20 21.94 15.52
C GLN A 49 -29.82 21.08 14.31
N ARG A 50 -28.76 20.26 14.41
CA ARG A 50 -28.29 19.39 13.31
C ARG A 50 -29.25 18.22 13.01
N LYS A 51 -29.95 17.69 14.01
CA LYS A 51 -30.96 16.65 13.81
C LYS A 51 -32.23 17.22 13.17
N ASN A 52 -32.62 18.44 13.54
CA ASN A 52 -33.75 19.14 12.94
C ASN A 52 -33.47 19.57 11.50
N ASP A 53 -32.24 19.96 11.16
CA ASP A 53 -31.88 20.30 9.77
C ASP A 53 -31.87 19.04 8.87
N VAL A 54 -31.37 17.90 9.35
CA VAL A 54 -31.39 16.64 8.58
C VAL A 54 -32.82 16.07 8.44
N ALA A 55 -33.65 16.18 9.48
CA ALA A 55 -35.05 15.78 9.42
C ALA A 55 -35.90 16.71 8.54
N ALA A 56 -35.64 18.03 8.58
CA ALA A 56 -36.32 19.02 7.76
C ALA A 56 -35.89 18.97 6.28
N GLU A 57 -34.63 18.65 5.97
CA GLU A 57 -34.18 18.34 4.60
C GLU A 57 -34.87 17.07 4.07
N LYS A 58 -34.96 16.01 4.91
CA LYS A 58 -35.61 14.74 4.55
C LYS A 58 -37.12 14.89 4.31
N GLN A 59 -37.78 15.83 5.00
CA GLN A 59 -39.20 16.15 4.79
C GLN A 59 -39.46 17.17 3.67
N ARG A 60 -38.49 18.02 3.30
CA ARG A 60 -38.62 18.90 2.11
C ARG A 60 -38.40 18.15 0.79
N ASN A 61 -37.64 17.06 0.81
CA ASN A 61 -37.44 16.17 -0.34
C ASN A 61 -38.49 15.07 -0.49
N SER A 62 -39.40 14.90 0.47
CA SER A 62 -40.47 13.90 0.36
C SER A 62 -41.61 14.40 -0.53
N LYS A 63 -41.30 14.72 -1.79
CA LYS A 63 -42.27 14.48 -2.86
C LYS A 63 -42.37 12.97 -3.01
N ALA A 64 -43.58 12.44 -3.06
CA ALA A 64 -43.78 11.03 -3.40
C ALA A 64 -43.10 10.76 -4.75
N LEU A 65 -42.02 9.98 -4.72
CA LEU A 65 -41.28 9.59 -5.91
C LEU A 65 -42.15 8.67 -6.76
N SER A 66 -42.08 8.81 -8.07
CA SER A 66 -42.69 7.85 -8.98
C SER A 66 -41.98 6.50 -8.88
N GLU A 67 -42.63 5.42 -9.30
CA GLU A 67 -42.00 4.09 -9.36
C GLU A 67 -40.70 4.09 -10.18
N GLN A 68 -40.63 4.92 -11.23
CA GLN A 68 -39.42 5.07 -12.04
C GLN A 68 -38.29 5.72 -11.24
N GLN A 69 -38.60 6.77 -10.47
CA GLN A 69 -37.62 7.44 -9.62
C GLN A 69 -37.14 6.53 -8.48
N LEU A 70 -38.02 5.70 -7.92
CA LEU A 70 -37.62 4.71 -6.90
C LEU A 70 -36.64 3.67 -7.45
N LYS A 71 -36.87 3.16 -8.67
CA LYS A 71 -35.94 2.24 -9.34
C LYS A 71 -34.58 2.89 -9.61
N GLU A 72 -34.57 4.17 -9.94
CA GLU A 72 -33.34 4.93 -10.13
C GLU A 72 -32.55 5.08 -8.83
N VAL A 73 -33.22 5.42 -7.73
CA VAL A 73 -32.61 5.45 -6.39
C VAL A 73 -32.02 4.10 -6.02
N GLU A 74 -32.76 3.00 -6.21
CA GLU A 74 -32.25 1.65 -5.92
C GLU A 74 -30.99 1.31 -6.75
N LYS A 75 -30.93 1.73 -8.01
CA LYS A 75 -29.75 1.55 -8.86
C LYS A 75 -28.56 2.35 -8.34
N LEU A 76 -28.79 3.60 -7.93
CA LEU A 76 -27.75 4.46 -7.37
C LEU A 76 -27.21 3.92 -6.05
N GLU A 77 -28.08 3.45 -5.15
CA GLU A 77 -27.69 2.80 -3.89
C GLU A 77 -26.82 1.56 -4.12
N LYS A 78 -27.21 0.69 -5.08
CA LYS A 78 -26.42 -0.49 -5.43
C LYS A 78 -25.05 -0.10 -5.96
N ARG A 79 -24.97 0.92 -6.81
CA ARG A 79 -23.70 1.38 -7.36
C ARG A 79 -22.83 2.03 -6.28
N ASP A 80 -23.42 2.82 -5.41
CA ASP A 80 -22.74 3.45 -4.27
C ASP A 80 -22.06 2.42 -3.36
N ALA A 81 -22.80 1.38 -2.97
CA ALA A 81 -22.24 0.30 -2.16
C ALA A 81 -21.13 -0.47 -2.88
N GLN A 82 -21.26 -0.68 -4.20
CA GLN A 82 -20.22 -1.33 -5.00
C GLN A 82 -18.94 -0.50 -5.06
N VAL A 83 -19.06 0.79 -5.42
CA VAL A 83 -17.93 1.72 -5.48
C VAL A 83 -17.26 1.82 -4.12
N GLN A 84 -18.03 1.99 -3.03
CA GLN A 84 -17.44 2.07 -1.69
C GLN A 84 -16.62 0.82 -1.34
N ARG A 85 -17.15 -0.38 -1.59
CA ARG A 85 -16.40 -1.62 -1.32
C ARG A 85 -15.19 -1.78 -2.23
N HIS A 86 -15.29 -1.35 -3.49
CA HIS A 86 -14.20 -1.39 -4.46
C HIS A 86 -13.03 -0.52 -3.96
N GLU A 87 -13.28 0.75 -3.68
CA GLU A 87 -12.22 1.66 -3.21
C GLU A 87 -11.68 1.25 -1.83
N LEU A 88 -12.55 0.78 -0.93
CA LEU A 88 -12.11 0.34 0.39
C LEU A 88 -11.21 -0.89 0.31
N ALA A 89 -11.44 -1.80 -0.65
CA ALA A 89 -10.57 -2.96 -0.86
C ALA A 89 -9.16 -2.53 -1.27
N HIS A 90 -9.04 -1.60 -2.22
CA HIS A 90 -7.74 -1.05 -2.60
C HIS A 90 -7.01 -0.40 -1.42
N ALA A 91 -7.68 0.52 -0.72
CA ALA A 91 -7.07 1.27 0.39
C ALA A 91 -6.68 0.36 1.57
N SER A 92 -7.54 -0.59 1.94
CA SER A 92 -7.29 -1.48 3.09
C SER A 92 -6.10 -2.43 2.86
N VAL A 93 -5.95 -2.97 1.64
CA VAL A 93 -4.84 -3.87 1.32
C VAL A 93 -3.55 -3.09 1.04
N GLY A 94 -3.64 -1.91 0.44
CA GLY A 94 -2.50 -1.05 0.16
C GLY A 94 -1.87 -0.41 1.40
N GLY A 95 -2.68 -0.16 2.45
CA GLY A 95 -2.20 0.42 3.70
C GLY A 95 -1.43 1.71 3.45
N GLN A 96 -0.20 1.80 3.96
CA GLN A 96 0.66 2.97 3.78
C GLN A 96 1.09 3.24 2.33
N HIS A 97 0.94 2.28 1.42
CA HIS A 97 1.30 2.41 0.00
C HIS A 97 0.09 2.77 -0.87
N ALA A 98 -1.08 2.98 -0.26
CA ALA A 98 -2.27 3.48 -0.91
C ALA A 98 -2.75 4.77 -0.23
N GLY A 99 -3.29 5.69 -1.04
CA GLY A 99 -3.94 6.90 -0.57
C GLY A 99 -5.33 6.64 0.01
N SER A 100 -5.95 7.70 0.51
CA SER A 100 -7.36 7.65 0.90
C SER A 100 -8.26 7.56 -0.35
N PRO A 101 -9.39 6.83 -0.29
CA PRO A 101 -10.38 6.82 -1.37
C PRO A 101 -10.86 8.21 -1.76
N SER A 102 -10.89 8.47 -3.05
CA SER A 102 -11.55 9.61 -3.66
C SER A 102 -12.82 9.14 -4.37
N TYR A 103 -13.86 9.97 -4.39
CA TYR A 103 -15.17 9.59 -4.91
C TYR A 103 -15.77 10.67 -5.80
N THR A 104 -16.45 10.22 -6.85
CA THR A 104 -17.31 11.04 -7.71
C THR A 104 -18.76 10.75 -7.38
N TYR A 105 -19.56 11.82 -7.26
CA TYR A 105 -20.94 11.74 -6.79
C TYR A 105 -21.95 12.18 -7.85
N GLU A 106 -23.13 11.57 -7.80
CA GLU A 106 -24.31 11.96 -8.58
C GLU A 106 -25.48 12.23 -7.63
N LYS A 107 -26.33 13.20 -7.96
CA LYS A 107 -27.51 13.52 -7.15
C LYS A 107 -28.72 12.75 -7.67
N GLY A 108 -29.35 11.95 -6.81
CA GLY A 108 -30.56 11.19 -7.12
C GLY A 108 -31.84 12.04 -7.14
N PRO A 109 -32.97 11.49 -7.64
CA PRO A 109 -34.26 12.18 -7.67
C PRO A 109 -34.87 12.39 -6.27
N ASP A 110 -34.38 11.65 -5.28
CA ASP A 110 -34.62 11.83 -3.84
C ASP A 110 -33.75 12.95 -3.22
N GLY A 111 -32.92 13.60 -4.05
CA GLY A 111 -31.99 14.67 -3.74
C GLY A 111 -30.78 14.30 -2.88
N GLN A 112 -30.56 13.02 -2.59
CA GLN A 112 -29.34 12.54 -1.95
C GLN A 112 -28.20 12.41 -2.97
N ARG A 113 -26.95 12.34 -2.48
CA ARG A 113 -25.77 12.11 -3.33
C ARG A 113 -25.27 10.69 -3.17
N TYR A 114 -24.99 10.05 -4.30
CA TYR A 114 -24.54 8.66 -4.41
C TYR A 114 -23.19 8.59 -5.10
N ARG A 115 -22.30 7.71 -4.65
CA ARG A 115 -20.99 7.45 -5.25
C ARG A 115 -21.17 6.65 -6.53
N VAL A 116 -20.82 7.26 -7.66
CA VAL A 116 -20.92 6.62 -8.97
C VAL A 116 -19.56 6.27 -9.56
N GLY A 117 -18.48 6.69 -8.92
CA GLY A 117 -17.11 6.29 -9.21
C GLY A 117 -16.19 6.63 -8.04
N GLY A 118 -15.00 6.07 -8.07
CA GLY A 118 -13.96 6.36 -7.11
C GLY A 118 -12.61 5.92 -7.63
N GLU A 119 -11.57 6.31 -6.91
CA GLU A 119 -10.21 5.86 -7.14
C GLU A 119 -9.40 5.88 -5.86
N VAL A 120 -8.38 5.02 -5.81
CA VAL A 120 -7.35 5.00 -4.78
C VAL A 120 -5.99 5.12 -5.46
N MET A 121 -5.24 6.17 -5.12
CA MET A 121 -3.87 6.32 -5.61
C MET A 121 -2.98 5.28 -4.96
N ILE A 122 -2.26 4.47 -5.75
CA ILE A 122 -1.32 3.47 -5.26
C ILE A 122 0.09 3.90 -5.64
N ASP A 123 0.99 3.96 -4.67
CA ASP A 123 2.38 4.39 -4.88
C ASP A 123 3.22 3.25 -5.48
N VAL A 124 3.47 3.36 -6.78
CA VAL A 124 4.29 2.42 -7.56
C VAL A 124 5.78 2.78 -7.59
N ALA A 125 6.23 3.85 -6.93
CA ALA A 125 7.63 4.25 -6.98
C ALA A 125 8.53 3.22 -6.27
N PRO A 126 9.71 2.87 -6.81
CA PRO A 126 10.69 2.09 -6.07
C PRO A 126 11.24 2.88 -4.88
N ILE A 127 11.78 2.17 -3.89
CA ILE A 127 12.50 2.79 -2.77
C ILE A 127 13.97 2.94 -3.20
N PRO A 128 14.50 4.18 -3.26
CA PRO A 128 15.87 4.41 -3.71
C PRO A 128 16.90 3.67 -2.86
N ASN A 129 17.90 3.08 -3.51
CA ASN A 129 19.03 2.37 -2.87
C ASN A 129 18.60 1.23 -1.92
N ASP A 130 17.38 0.72 -2.03
CA ASP A 130 16.91 -0.41 -1.23
C ASP A 130 16.05 -1.35 -2.10
N PRO A 131 16.69 -2.28 -2.84
CA PRO A 131 15.96 -3.23 -3.66
C PRO A 131 15.13 -4.21 -2.82
N GLN A 132 15.55 -4.52 -1.58
CA GLN A 132 14.75 -5.38 -0.69
C GLN A 132 13.44 -4.71 -0.30
N ALA A 133 13.49 -3.47 0.17
CA ALA A 133 12.30 -2.72 0.51
C ALA A 133 11.43 -2.47 -0.72
N THR A 134 12.02 -2.24 -1.88
CA THR A 134 11.29 -2.14 -3.16
C THR A 134 10.52 -3.42 -3.47
N ILE A 135 11.14 -4.60 -3.33
CA ILE A 135 10.45 -5.89 -3.54
C ILE A 135 9.25 -6.03 -2.60
N GLN A 136 9.42 -5.70 -1.32
CA GLN A 136 8.34 -5.79 -0.34
C GLN A 136 7.21 -4.80 -0.65
N LYS A 137 7.54 -3.54 -0.93
CA LYS A 137 6.59 -2.50 -1.32
C LYS A 137 5.79 -2.93 -2.56
N MET A 138 6.47 -3.37 -3.62
CA MET A 138 5.83 -3.77 -4.87
C MET A 138 4.93 -5.00 -4.71
N GLN A 139 5.25 -5.92 -3.78
CA GLN A 139 4.33 -7.01 -3.44
C GLN A 139 3.05 -6.52 -2.78
N VAL A 140 3.14 -5.54 -1.87
CA VAL A 140 1.94 -4.91 -1.26
C VAL A 140 1.12 -4.19 -2.34
N VAL A 141 1.77 -3.36 -3.16
CA VAL A 141 1.16 -2.63 -4.28
C VAL A 141 0.41 -3.57 -5.22
N ARG A 142 1.05 -4.68 -5.64
CA ARG A 142 0.41 -5.66 -6.52
C ARG A 142 -0.83 -6.28 -5.88
N ARG A 143 -0.77 -6.63 -4.59
CA ARG A 143 -1.93 -7.18 -3.86
C ARG A 143 -3.05 -6.14 -3.74
N ALA A 144 -2.70 -4.88 -3.48
CA ALA A 144 -3.66 -3.80 -3.34
C ALA A 144 -4.41 -3.52 -4.64
N ALA A 145 -3.68 -3.48 -5.77
CA ALA A 145 -4.28 -3.31 -7.08
C ALA A 145 -5.20 -4.48 -7.47
N LEU A 146 -4.88 -5.71 -7.05
CA LEU A 146 -5.72 -6.88 -7.30
C LEU A 146 -6.73 -7.18 -6.18
N ALA A 147 -6.91 -6.28 -5.21
CA ALA A 147 -7.72 -6.54 -4.01
C ALA A 147 -9.23 -6.67 -4.28
N PRO A 148 -9.88 -5.82 -5.11
CA PRO A 148 -11.28 -6.02 -5.44
C PRO A 148 -11.50 -7.34 -6.19
N ALA A 149 -12.68 -7.94 -6.04
CA ALA A 149 -13.05 -9.17 -6.75
C ALA A 149 -13.03 -8.99 -8.28
N GLU A 150 -13.33 -7.79 -8.75
CA GLU A 150 -13.29 -7.40 -10.17
C GLU A 150 -12.39 -6.16 -10.32
N PRO A 151 -11.06 -6.33 -10.45
CA PRO A 151 -10.15 -5.21 -10.65
C PRO A 151 -10.36 -4.59 -12.03
N SER A 152 -10.25 -3.26 -12.13
CA SER A 152 -10.36 -2.53 -13.39
C SER A 152 -9.15 -2.75 -14.30
N GLY A 153 -9.20 -2.21 -15.52
CA GLY A 153 -8.05 -2.24 -16.44
C GLY A 153 -6.83 -1.49 -15.89
N ALA A 154 -7.06 -0.36 -15.20
CA ALA A 154 -6.00 0.44 -14.59
C ALA A 154 -5.33 -0.32 -13.44
N ASP A 155 -6.11 -0.99 -12.60
CA ASP A 155 -5.58 -1.74 -11.47
C ASP A 155 -4.72 -2.91 -11.94
N ARG A 156 -5.16 -3.62 -13.00
CA ARG A 156 -4.34 -4.69 -13.61
C ARG A 156 -3.05 -4.14 -14.20
N ALA A 157 -3.05 -2.94 -14.77
CA ALA A 157 -1.84 -2.30 -15.27
C ALA A 157 -0.87 -1.96 -14.12
N ILE A 158 -1.36 -1.41 -13.01
CA ILE A 158 -0.57 -1.15 -11.79
C ILE A 158 0.01 -2.46 -11.24
N ALA A 159 -0.77 -3.54 -11.20
CA ALA A 159 -0.31 -4.85 -10.75
C ALA A 159 0.80 -5.43 -11.65
N ALA A 160 0.68 -5.23 -12.97
CA ALA A 160 1.70 -5.62 -13.93
C ALA A 160 2.98 -4.80 -13.75
N GLU A 161 2.86 -3.47 -13.60
CA GLU A 161 3.99 -2.57 -13.34
C GLU A 161 4.74 -2.95 -12.06
N ALA A 162 4.00 -3.20 -10.97
CA ALA A 162 4.60 -3.65 -9.71
C ALA A 162 5.32 -5.00 -9.86
N THR A 163 4.83 -5.88 -10.73
CA THR A 163 5.49 -7.15 -11.03
C THR A 163 6.82 -6.94 -11.77
N LEU A 164 6.85 -6.03 -12.74
CA LEU A 164 8.07 -5.67 -13.46
C LEU A 164 9.12 -5.07 -12.50
N LYS A 165 8.73 -4.08 -11.70
CA LYS A 165 9.61 -3.45 -10.70
C LYS A 165 10.11 -4.44 -9.63
N THR A 166 9.30 -5.43 -9.27
CA THR A 166 9.74 -6.52 -8.40
C THR A 166 10.85 -7.36 -9.05
N ALA A 167 10.76 -7.62 -10.36
CA ALA A 167 11.78 -8.38 -11.09
C ALA A 167 13.08 -7.59 -11.25
N GLU A 168 12.98 -6.28 -11.54
CA GLU A 168 14.11 -5.35 -11.63
C GLU A 168 14.86 -5.28 -10.28
N ALA A 169 14.13 -5.01 -9.18
CA ALA A 169 14.74 -4.94 -7.85
C ALA A 169 15.37 -6.27 -7.41
N ARG A 170 14.83 -7.42 -7.84
CA ARG A 170 15.48 -8.74 -7.61
C ARG A 170 16.80 -8.89 -8.36
N ALA A 171 16.91 -8.33 -9.56
CA ALA A 171 18.15 -8.35 -10.31
C ALA A 171 19.20 -7.42 -9.66
N GLU A 172 18.80 -6.22 -9.25
CA GLU A 172 19.66 -5.27 -8.52
C GLU A 172 20.19 -5.87 -7.22
N LEU A 173 19.32 -6.50 -6.43
CA LEU A 173 19.70 -7.18 -5.20
C LEU A 173 20.77 -8.27 -5.43
N GLN A 174 20.62 -9.06 -6.50
CA GLN A 174 21.60 -10.10 -6.83
C GLN A 174 22.95 -9.50 -7.26
N GLN A 175 22.93 -8.32 -7.88
CA GLN A 175 24.14 -7.60 -8.26
C GLN A 175 24.85 -7.00 -7.03
N GLN A 176 24.10 -6.42 -6.09
CA GLN A 176 24.64 -5.92 -4.80
C GLN A 176 25.30 -7.06 -4.00
N GLN A 177 24.68 -8.24 -3.96
CA GLN A 177 25.25 -9.41 -3.29
C GLN A 177 26.55 -9.93 -3.93
N ARG A 178 26.75 -9.68 -5.23
CA ARG A 178 27.97 -10.07 -5.95
C ARG A 178 29.09 -9.03 -5.80
N ASN A 179 28.74 -7.76 -5.61
CA ASN A 179 29.67 -6.64 -5.53
C ASN A 179 29.40 -5.77 -4.27
N PRO A 180 29.62 -6.29 -3.06
CA PRO A 180 29.33 -5.57 -1.82
C PRO A 180 30.16 -4.29 -1.61
N ASP A 181 31.29 -4.14 -2.32
CA ASP A 181 32.21 -2.99 -2.17
C ASP A 181 31.86 -1.77 -3.05
N ALA A 182 30.78 -1.84 -3.83
CA ALA A 182 30.45 -0.80 -4.83
C ALA A 182 29.55 0.35 -4.29
N GLU A 183 28.99 0.25 -3.09
CA GLU A 183 27.99 1.22 -2.59
C GLU A 183 28.52 2.29 -1.62
N GLU A 184 29.79 2.25 -1.20
CA GLU A 184 30.33 3.25 -0.26
C GLU A 184 30.93 4.51 -0.90
N THR A 185 30.96 4.65 -2.23
CA THR A 185 31.58 5.83 -2.87
C THR A 185 30.62 6.57 -3.80
N ASN A 186 29.63 7.28 -3.24
CA ASN A 186 29.02 8.39 -3.98
C ASN A 186 28.44 9.49 -3.07
N THR A 187 29.27 10.04 -2.20
CA THR A 187 29.09 11.42 -1.71
C THR A 187 30.47 12.03 -1.51
N GLN A 188 31.11 12.43 -2.60
CA GLN A 188 32.19 13.42 -2.61
C GLN A 188 32.34 13.97 -4.02
N GLN A 189 32.14 15.28 -4.14
CA GLN A 189 32.26 16.09 -5.35
C GLN A 189 33.61 15.88 -6.06
N PRO A 190 33.69 15.98 -7.40
CA PRO A 190 34.96 15.93 -8.09
C PRO A 190 35.64 17.31 -8.02
N THR A 191 36.67 17.44 -7.19
CA THR A 191 37.68 18.49 -7.36
C THR A 191 38.58 18.12 -8.53
N ILE A 192 38.44 18.86 -9.62
CA ILE A 192 39.33 18.86 -10.78
C ILE A 192 40.76 19.19 -10.33
N GLN A 193 41.70 18.26 -10.51
CA GLN A 193 43.11 18.60 -10.71
C GLN A 193 43.70 17.77 -11.83
N SER A 194 43.84 18.46 -12.95
CA SER A 194 44.65 18.16 -14.11
C SER A 194 46.10 17.88 -13.73
N LYS A 195 46.62 16.73 -14.15
CA LYS A 195 48.05 16.56 -14.40
C LYS A 195 48.24 15.72 -15.65
N SER A 196 48.37 16.42 -16.76
CA SER A 196 49.02 15.95 -17.98
C SER A 196 50.41 15.41 -17.63
N LEU A 197 50.82 14.32 -18.26
CA LEU A 197 52.14 14.17 -18.86
C LEU A 197 52.12 12.95 -19.80
N GLU A 198 52.59 13.22 -21.01
CA GLU A 198 52.65 12.35 -22.17
C GLU A 198 53.66 11.20 -21.98
N SER A 199 53.38 10.08 -22.64
CA SER A 199 54.43 9.19 -23.15
C SER A 199 53.95 8.60 -24.47
N GLU A 200 54.53 9.11 -25.55
CA GLU A 200 54.50 8.50 -26.87
C GLU A 200 55.25 7.16 -26.87
N GLY A 201 54.84 6.25 -27.75
CA GLY A 201 55.52 4.98 -28.01
C GLY A 201 54.60 4.01 -28.74
N GLY A 202 54.59 4.08 -30.08
CA GLY A 202 53.66 3.39 -30.96
C GLY A 202 53.87 1.88 -31.13
N GLY A 203 53.04 1.30 -32.01
CA GLY A 203 53.22 -0.06 -32.51
C GLY A 203 51.92 -0.76 -32.90
N ASP A 204 51.59 -0.65 -34.18
CA ASP A 204 50.69 -1.48 -35.00
C ASP A 204 50.48 -2.94 -34.52
N SER A 205 49.22 -3.40 -34.45
CA SER A 205 48.78 -4.66 -35.11
C SER A 205 47.33 -5.09 -34.80
N LYS A 206 46.59 -5.26 -35.90
CA LYS A 206 45.67 -6.37 -36.22
C LYS A 206 44.25 -6.42 -35.61
N GLU A 207 43.35 -5.85 -36.41
CA GLU A 207 42.12 -6.48 -36.91
C GLU A 207 42.18 -8.03 -36.92
N ALA A 208 41.53 -8.70 -35.96
CA ALA A 208 41.29 -10.15 -36.01
C ALA A 208 40.16 -10.66 -35.08
N SER A 209 39.20 -9.83 -34.65
CA SER A 209 38.21 -10.27 -33.64
C SER A 209 36.74 -10.10 -34.02
N SER A 210 36.41 -9.59 -35.22
CA SER A 210 35.00 -9.45 -35.65
C SER A 210 34.45 -10.66 -36.41
N ASP A 211 35.30 -11.53 -36.96
CA ASP A 211 34.87 -12.64 -37.83
C ASP A 211 34.53 -13.93 -37.05
N SER A 212 35.25 -14.20 -35.95
CA SER A 212 35.03 -15.42 -35.15
C SER A 212 33.68 -15.42 -34.40
N ARG A 213 33.11 -14.23 -34.12
CA ARG A 213 31.79 -14.11 -33.50
C ARG A 213 30.64 -14.39 -34.47
N LYS A 214 30.80 -14.09 -35.76
CA LYS A 214 29.76 -14.38 -36.77
C LYS A 214 29.68 -15.88 -37.09
N GLN A 215 30.82 -16.57 -37.05
CA GLN A 215 30.87 -18.02 -37.31
C GLN A 215 30.28 -18.86 -36.16
N GLN A 216 30.38 -18.39 -34.91
CA GLN A 216 29.79 -19.09 -33.76
C GLN A 216 28.25 -19.00 -33.70
N VAL A 217 27.63 -17.97 -34.28
CA VAL A 217 26.16 -17.87 -34.33
C VAL A 217 25.56 -18.75 -35.43
N ALA A 218 26.25 -18.89 -36.56
CA ALA A 218 25.80 -19.74 -37.67
C ALA A 218 25.77 -21.24 -37.31
N ASN A 219 26.77 -21.73 -36.55
CA ASN A 219 26.81 -23.14 -36.13
C ASN A 219 25.73 -23.54 -35.12
N ARG A 220 25.12 -22.59 -34.39
CA ARG A 220 24.02 -22.89 -33.46
C ARG A 220 22.66 -23.05 -34.15
N TYR A 221 22.44 -22.39 -35.29
CA TYR A 221 21.18 -22.54 -36.02
C TYR A 221 21.09 -23.85 -36.81
N ALA A 222 22.22 -24.45 -37.22
CA ALA A 222 22.23 -25.73 -37.93
C ALA A 222 21.96 -26.95 -37.01
N ALA A 223 22.31 -26.89 -35.73
CA ALA A 223 22.10 -28.00 -34.78
C ALA A 223 20.66 -28.11 -34.24
N ALA A 224 19.82 -27.10 -34.46
CA ALA A 224 18.43 -27.08 -34.00
C ALA A 224 17.41 -27.64 -35.02
N GLN A 225 17.82 -27.88 -36.27
CA GLN A 225 16.94 -28.41 -37.31
C GLN A 225 17.01 -29.94 -37.47
N ASP A 226 18.05 -30.60 -36.94
CA ASP A 226 18.22 -32.06 -37.03
C ASP A 226 17.51 -32.83 -35.89
N THR A 227 17.03 -32.15 -34.85
CA THR A 227 16.28 -32.80 -33.75
C THR A 227 14.77 -32.79 -33.95
N ALA A 228 14.27 -32.21 -35.04
CA ALA A 228 12.83 -32.13 -35.35
C ALA A 228 12.32 -33.23 -36.30
N GLU A 229 13.18 -34.04 -36.93
CA GLU A 229 12.74 -35.10 -37.86
C GLU A 229 12.72 -36.53 -37.28
N THR A 230 13.26 -36.78 -36.07
CA THR A 230 13.29 -38.15 -35.52
C THR A 230 12.06 -38.53 -34.68
N SER A 231 11.17 -37.59 -34.32
CA SER A 231 10.01 -37.90 -33.46
C SER A 231 8.68 -38.15 -34.19
N PHE A 232 8.64 -38.14 -35.54
CA PHE A 232 7.41 -38.41 -36.29
C PHE A 232 7.32 -39.81 -36.92
N ARG A 233 8.30 -40.71 -36.71
CA ARG A 233 8.32 -42.06 -37.31
C ARG A 233 8.22 -43.24 -36.35
N ALA A 234 7.71 -43.01 -35.13
CA ALA A 234 7.52 -44.05 -34.11
C ALA A 234 6.05 -44.24 -33.68
N SER A 235 5.08 -43.85 -34.50
CA SER A 235 3.66 -44.16 -34.28
C SER A 235 2.93 -44.30 -35.62
N ALA A 236 3.25 -45.38 -36.33
CA ALA A 236 2.39 -46.02 -37.32
C ALA A 236 2.53 -47.53 -37.13
#